data_AF-F0ZAW0-F1
#
_entry.id   AF-F0ZAW0-F1
#
_cell.length_a   1.000
_cell.length_b   1.000
_cell.length_c   1.000
_cell.angle_alpha   90.00
_cell.angle_beta   90.00
_cell.angle_gamma   90.00
#
_symmetry.space_group_name_H-M   'P 1'
#
loop_
_entity.id
_entity.type
_entity.pdbx_description
1 polymer ?
#
loop_
_entity_poly.entity_id
_entity_poly.type
_entity_poly.pdbx_seq_one_letter_code
_entity_poly.pdbx_strand_id
1 'polypeptide(L)'
;MKLLICLLILLTINLVYSKEEWFFLRPDFRKCAAPLCGGNFLTKVNDQEGKEYHQVQTSLVDATINMSLLEDYANIIVLGELEKTELANDPSGEYYSLFLKGIYHTMGLPPQSPNPKMIKVRENYYMLSAGSCNSDFSTCSGIKAALVNSNTNTPINSYVNPYTTVPLLDSNWFTSRLLGKSGRSAIAKGYIVGNKLTISMVYISSSDPSTACPTNTISCPTNQIPAFTRKDNSRCPIFDGCTPRGPCPLYIPHCQDGYTLYRLPNKASRGCPKYYCDPSFLIDPVKASNP
;
A
#
# COMPACT_ATOMS: atom_id res chain seq x y z
N MET A 1 -10.91 49.13 2.06
CA MET A 1 -10.62 48.21 3.19
C MET A 1 -10.91 46.73 2.87
N LYS A 2 -12.07 46.37 2.28
CA LYS A 2 -12.40 44.97 1.93
C LYS A 2 -11.46 44.30 0.90
N LEU A 3 -10.90 45.07 -0.05
CA LEU A 3 -9.95 44.55 -1.05
C LEU A 3 -8.59 44.14 -0.43
N LEU A 4 -8.14 44.84 0.62
CA LEU A 4 -6.85 44.59 1.26
C LEU A 4 -6.87 43.30 2.10
N ILE A 5 -8.01 43.01 2.74
CA ILE A 5 -8.23 41.78 3.50
C ILE A 5 -8.28 40.57 2.56
N CYS A 6 -8.90 40.70 1.38
CA CYS A 6 -8.93 39.62 0.38
C CYS A 6 -7.52 39.32 -0.17
N LEU A 7 -6.68 40.35 -0.37
CA LEU A 7 -5.30 40.18 -0.83
C LEU A 7 -4.42 39.52 0.24
N LEU A 8 -4.60 39.85 1.52
CA LEU A 8 -3.89 39.22 2.65
C LEU A 8 -4.32 37.76 2.86
N ILE A 9 -5.59 37.43 2.61
CA ILE A 9 -6.07 36.04 2.62
C ILE A 9 -5.50 35.27 1.42
N LEU A 10 -5.42 35.87 0.22
CA LEU A 10 -4.79 35.24 -0.95
C LEU A 10 -3.26 35.09 -0.82
N LEU A 11 -2.57 36.01 -0.14
CA LEU A 11 -1.12 35.93 0.11
C LEU A 11 -0.74 34.92 1.19
N THR A 12 -1.63 34.63 2.15
CA THR A 12 -1.42 33.57 3.16
C THR A 12 -1.77 32.17 2.66
N ILE A 13 -2.50 32.05 1.53
CA ILE A 13 -2.84 30.77 0.90
C ILE A 13 -1.74 30.27 -0.07
N ASN A 14 -0.70 31.08 -0.36
CA ASN A 14 0.58 30.55 -0.85
C ASN A 14 1.36 29.85 0.28
N LEU A 15 0.66 29.10 1.14
CA LEU A 15 1.23 27.98 1.86
C LEU A 15 1.91 27.13 0.79
N VAL A 16 3.24 27.13 0.84
CA VAL A 16 4.10 26.30 0.01
C VAL A 16 3.63 24.87 0.24
N TYR A 17 2.76 24.39 -0.65
CA TYR A 17 2.32 23.01 -0.63
C TYR A 17 3.57 22.19 -0.97
N SER A 18 4.18 21.62 0.06
CA SER A 18 5.24 20.65 -0.14
C SER A 18 4.68 19.54 -1.02
N LYS A 19 5.42 19.15 -2.04
CA LYS A 19 5.03 18.02 -2.88
C LYS A 19 5.06 16.75 -2.04
N GLU A 20 4.02 15.93 -2.13
CA GLU A 20 4.01 14.58 -1.55
C GLU A 20 5.07 13.72 -2.23
N GLU A 21 5.87 13.03 -1.42
CA GLU A 21 6.96 12.18 -1.88
C GLU A 21 7.00 10.88 -1.10
N TRP A 22 7.64 9.87 -1.71
CA TRP A 22 7.87 8.57 -1.09
C TRP A 22 9.29 8.45 -0.57
N PHE A 23 9.44 7.92 0.64
CA PHE A 23 10.73 7.81 1.33
C PHE A 23 10.97 6.41 1.87
N PHE A 24 12.23 5.99 1.85
CA PHE A 24 12.73 4.98 2.77
C PHE A 24 13.06 5.63 4.11
N LEU A 25 12.87 4.88 5.19
CA LEU A 25 13.27 5.29 6.53
C LEU A 25 14.45 4.46 7.00
N ARG A 26 15.37 5.11 7.70
CA ARG A 26 16.44 4.45 8.43
C ARG A 26 16.57 5.11 9.80
N PRO A 27 16.53 4.37 10.92
CA PRO A 27 16.71 4.97 12.24
C PRO A 27 18.10 5.64 12.37
N ASP A 28 18.13 6.77 13.08
CA ASP A 28 19.38 7.44 13.44
C ASP A 28 19.96 6.86 14.74
N PHE A 29 21.05 6.11 14.63
CA PHE A 29 21.75 5.48 15.76
C PHE A 29 22.91 6.32 16.32
N ARG A 30 23.11 7.56 15.86
CA ARG A 30 24.17 8.42 16.39
C ARG A 30 23.92 8.74 17.86
N LYS A 31 25.00 8.79 18.65
CA LYS A 31 24.96 9.13 20.08
C LYS A 31 25.32 10.60 20.28
N CYS A 32 24.34 11.45 20.56
CA CYS A 32 24.53 12.88 20.83
C CYS A 32 23.35 13.42 21.67
N ALA A 33 23.31 14.72 21.95
CA ALA A 33 22.20 15.34 22.66
C ALA A 33 20.99 15.54 21.73
N ALA A 34 19.79 15.13 22.17
CA ALA A 34 18.55 15.50 21.51
C ALA A 34 18.39 17.03 21.49
N PRO A 35 17.85 17.63 20.41
CA PRO A 35 17.27 17.00 19.21
C PRO A 35 18.25 16.73 18.05
N LEU A 36 19.57 16.89 18.24
CA LEU A 36 20.57 16.79 17.15
C LEU A 36 20.79 15.36 16.61
N CYS A 37 20.28 14.35 17.31
CA CYS A 37 20.28 12.95 16.90
C CYS A 37 19.09 12.22 17.49
N GLY A 38 18.84 11.04 16.91
CA GLY A 38 17.59 10.32 17.05
C GLY A 38 16.66 10.63 15.89
N GLY A 39 15.46 10.05 15.92
CA GLY A 39 14.54 10.10 14.79
C GLY A 39 14.99 9.19 13.65
N ASN A 40 14.80 9.64 12.40
CA ASN A 40 15.10 8.84 11.22
C ASN A 40 15.86 9.67 10.18
N PHE A 41 16.65 9.00 9.35
CA PHE A 41 17.05 9.47 8.04
C PHE A 41 16.02 9.04 7.01
N LEU A 42 15.66 9.97 6.14
CA LEU A 42 14.78 9.72 5.01
C LEU A 42 15.59 9.79 3.73
N THR A 43 15.37 8.85 2.82
CA THR A 43 15.92 8.90 1.46
C THR A 43 14.78 8.79 0.48
N LYS A 44 14.72 9.70 -0.49
CA LYS A 44 13.67 9.64 -1.51
C LYS A 44 13.78 8.33 -2.30
N VAL A 45 12.65 7.68 -2.51
CA VAL A 45 12.58 6.49 -3.38
C VAL A 45 13.04 6.89 -4.79
N ASN A 46 13.87 6.03 -5.41
CA ASN A 46 14.56 6.26 -6.69
C ASN A 46 15.62 7.37 -6.72
N ASP A 47 15.99 7.96 -5.57
CA ASP A 47 17.07 8.94 -5.54
C ASP A 47 18.41 8.31 -5.95
N GLN A 48 19.07 8.97 -6.89
CA GLN A 48 20.34 8.54 -7.47
C GLN A 48 21.52 9.08 -6.68
N GLU A 49 21.34 10.26 -6.08
CA GLU A 49 22.35 10.95 -5.29
C GLU A 49 22.44 10.38 -3.87
N GLY A 50 21.37 9.72 -3.42
CA GLY A 50 21.29 9.14 -2.08
C GLY A 50 21.25 10.21 -1.00
N LYS A 51 20.65 11.37 -1.30
CA LYS A 51 20.53 12.47 -0.35
C LYS A 51 19.67 12.02 0.82
N GLU A 52 20.23 12.16 2.03
CA GLU A 52 19.52 11.89 3.27
C GLU A 52 18.94 13.19 3.83
N TYR A 53 17.71 13.10 4.35
CA TYR A 53 17.04 14.16 5.08
C TYR A 53 16.92 13.72 6.54
N HIS A 54 17.45 14.50 7.47
CA HIS A 54 17.37 14.16 8.89
C HIS A 54 16.01 14.58 9.46
N GLN A 55 15.19 13.59 9.80
CA GLN A 55 13.85 13.76 10.31
C GLN A 55 13.84 13.72 11.85
N VAL A 56 13.44 14.84 12.46
CA VAL A 56 13.39 15.02 13.93
C VAL A 56 12.00 14.82 14.51
N GLN A 57 10.97 15.01 13.69
CA GLN A 57 9.58 14.91 14.12
C GLN A 57 8.74 14.20 13.06
N THR A 58 7.81 13.36 13.51
CA THR A 58 6.77 12.78 12.66
C THR A 58 5.42 13.27 13.16
N SER A 59 4.65 13.87 12.26
CA SER A 59 3.28 14.30 12.51
C SER A 59 2.34 13.47 11.65
N LEU A 60 1.29 12.93 12.25
CA LEU A 60 0.27 12.17 11.52
C LEU A 60 -0.71 13.14 10.84
N VAL A 61 -0.90 12.97 9.53
CA VAL A 61 -1.98 13.64 8.80
C VAL A 61 -3.26 12.81 8.85
N ASP A 62 -3.13 11.49 8.90
CA ASP A 62 -4.23 10.53 8.96
C ASP A 62 -4.14 9.71 10.25
N ALA A 63 -5.14 9.87 11.13
CA ALA A 63 -5.21 9.18 12.43
C ALA A 63 -5.42 7.66 12.31
N THR A 64 -5.77 7.16 11.12
CA THR A 64 -5.94 5.72 10.88
C THR A 64 -4.61 4.98 10.67
N ILE A 65 -3.50 5.70 10.54
CA ILE A 65 -2.18 5.12 10.35
C ILE A 65 -1.70 4.48 11.66
N ASN A 66 -1.46 3.17 11.61
CA ASN A 66 -0.85 2.45 12.72
C ASN A 66 0.67 2.72 12.77
N MET A 67 1.09 3.57 13.70
CA MET A 67 2.50 3.97 13.88
C MET A 67 3.44 2.82 14.24
N SER A 68 2.95 1.72 14.83
CA SER A 68 3.79 0.55 15.13
C SER A 68 4.37 -0.09 13.86
N LEU A 69 3.75 0.12 12.69
CA LEU A 69 4.29 -0.35 11.42
C LEU A 69 5.56 0.37 10.99
N LEU A 70 5.89 1.53 11.57
CA LEU A 70 7.15 2.22 11.28
C LEU A 70 8.37 1.50 11.84
N GLU A 71 8.20 0.59 12.80
CA GLU A 71 9.30 -0.17 13.38
C GLU A 71 9.93 -1.16 12.38
N ASP A 72 9.21 -1.54 11.32
CA ASP A 72 9.70 -2.43 10.26
C ASP A 72 10.36 -1.66 9.10
N TYR A 73 11.35 -0.82 9.44
CA TYR A 73 12.04 0.08 8.51
C TYR A 73 12.55 -0.59 7.22
N ALA A 74 12.94 -1.86 7.28
CA ALA A 74 13.48 -2.59 6.13
C ALA A 74 12.43 -2.94 5.08
N ASN A 75 11.16 -2.97 5.47
CA ASN A 75 10.06 -3.51 4.68
C ASN A 75 9.01 -2.47 4.32
N ILE A 76 9.23 -1.20 4.66
CA ILE A 76 8.28 -0.12 4.42
C ILE A 76 8.80 0.98 3.48
N ILE A 77 7.86 1.61 2.80
CA ILE A 77 8.01 2.91 2.14
C ILE A 77 6.94 3.82 2.74
N VAL A 78 7.29 5.05 3.08
CA VAL A 78 6.30 6.03 3.57
C VAL A 78 6.00 7.08 2.53
N LEU A 79 4.76 7.54 2.53
CA LEU A 79 4.28 8.69 1.77
C LEU A 79 4.10 9.86 2.74
N GLY A 80 4.65 11.02 2.42
CA GLY A 80 4.45 12.21 3.22
C GLY A 80 5.01 13.48 2.60
N GLU A 81 4.96 14.55 3.37
CA GLU A 81 5.53 15.85 3.04
C GLU A 81 6.65 16.20 4.05
N LEU A 82 7.69 16.85 3.56
CA LEU A 82 8.79 17.33 4.41
C LEU A 82 8.71 18.83 4.57
N GLU A 83 8.69 19.29 5.81
CA GLU A 83 8.81 20.70 6.16
C GLU A 83 10.13 20.92 6.90
N LYS A 84 10.90 21.91 6.44
CA LYS A 84 12.15 22.30 7.09
C LYS A 84 11.83 22.85 8.47
N THR A 85 12.49 22.31 9.50
CA THR A 85 12.29 22.70 10.89
C THR A 85 13.52 23.44 11.39
N GLU A 86 13.33 24.67 11.85
CA GLU A 86 14.41 25.45 12.48
C GLU A 86 14.59 24.98 13.93
N LEU A 87 15.76 24.41 14.23
CA LEU A 87 16.16 24.12 15.60
C LEU A 87 16.93 25.32 16.13
N ALA A 88 16.54 25.81 17.31
CA ALA A 88 17.05 27.05 17.90
C ALA A 88 18.59 27.13 18.05
N ASN A 89 19.29 26.00 17.98
CA ASN A 89 20.73 25.88 18.21
C ASN A 89 21.49 25.20 17.06
N ASP A 90 20.90 25.00 15.88
CA ASP A 90 21.61 24.43 14.74
C ASP A 90 21.63 25.36 13.51
N PRO A 91 22.78 26.00 13.22
CA PRO A 91 22.91 26.91 12.09
C PRO A 91 22.88 26.20 10.72
N SER A 92 23.00 24.88 10.65
CA SER A 92 22.89 24.13 9.38
C SER A 92 21.45 24.13 8.84
N GLY A 93 20.46 24.13 9.73
CA GLY A 93 19.05 24.09 9.39
C GLY A 93 18.61 22.83 8.66
N GLU A 94 19.36 21.72 8.64
CA GLU A 94 19.04 20.55 7.80
C GLU A 94 18.09 19.53 8.45
N TYR A 95 17.17 19.98 9.28
CA TYR A 95 16.19 19.11 9.94
C TYR A 95 14.81 19.25 9.34
N TYR A 96 14.07 18.14 9.36
CA TYR A 96 12.77 18.05 8.74
C TYR A 96 11.73 17.45 9.68
N SER A 97 10.52 17.97 9.58
CA SER A 97 9.30 17.35 10.09
C SER A 97 8.65 16.57 8.95
N LEU A 98 8.34 15.29 9.18
CA LEU A 98 7.61 14.45 8.23
C LEU A 98 6.13 14.45 8.58
N PHE A 99 5.31 14.97 7.68
CA PHE A 99 3.86 14.83 7.72
C PHE A 99 3.46 13.52 7.04
N LEU A 100 3.30 12.48 7.85
CA LEU A 100 3.05 11.12 7.38
C LEU A 100 1.61 10.98 6.89
N LYS A 101 1.46 10.58 5.63
CA LYS A 101 0.18 10.37 4.95
C LYS A 101 -0.11 8.91 4.61
N GLY A 102 0.91 8.04 4.61
CA GLY A 102 0.70 6.61 4.42
C GLY A 102 1.94 5.78 4.63
N ILE A 103 1.74 4.52 4.97
CA ILE A 103 2.77 3.49 5.08
C ILE A 103 2.46 2.42 4.04
N TYR A 104 3.46 2.01 3.28
CA TYR A 104 3.38 0.95 2.28
C TYR A 104 4.31 -0.17 2.70
N HIS A 105 3.75 -1.35 2.96
CA HIS A 105 4.50 -2.49 3.47
C HIS A 105 4.74 -3.49 2.34
N THR A 106 5.94 -4.06 2.29
CA THR A 106 6.28 -5.11 1.34
C THR A 106 5.43 -6.36 1.58
N MET A 107 4.97 -6.97 0.50
CA MET A 107 4.30 -8.27 0.54
C MET A 107 5.33 -9.39 0.55
N GLY A 108 5.14 -10.37 1.45
CA GLY A 108 5.98 -11.56 1.52
C GLY A 108 5.91 -12.40 0.25
N LEU A 109 7.03 -12.97 -0.16
CA LEU A 109 7.11 -13.94 -1.23
C LEU A 109 7.54 -15.29 -0.68
N PRO A 110 7.07 -16.41 -1.26
CA PRO A 110 7.60 -17.71 -0.91
C PRO A 110 9.12 -17.73 -1.17
N PRO A 111 9.91 -18.47 -0.38
CA PRO A 111 11.34 -18.62 -0.61
C PRO A 111 11.58 -19.06 -2.06
N GLN A 112 12.16 -18.18 -2.86
CA GLN A 112 12.53 -18.53 -4.22
C GLN A 112 13.87 -19.24 -4.18
N SER A 113 13.97 -20.39 -4.87
CA SER A 113 15.27 -21.02 -5.07
C SER A 113 16.19 -20.00 -5.76
N PRO A 114 17.38 -19.71 -5.21
CA PRO A 114 18.27 -18.70 -5.77
C PRO A 114 18.55 -19.07 -7.23
N ASN A 115 18.16 -18.20 -8.15
CA ASN A 115 18.41 -18.43 -9.57
C ASN A 115 19.86 -17.98 -9.88
N PRO A 116 20.80 -18.93 -10.12
CA PRO A 116 22.22 -18.60 -10.25
C PRO A 116 22.56 -17.78 -11.51
N LYS A 117 21.59 -17.55 -12.41
CA LYS A 117 21.77 -16.81 -13.66
C LYS A 117 21.07 -15.44 -13.69
N MET A 118 20.69 -14.89 -12.54
CA MET A 118 20.10 -13.55 -12.51
C MET A 118 21.14 -12.49 -12.89
N ILE A 119 20.97 -11.90 -14.06
CA ILE A 119 21.66 -10.67 -14.44
C ILE A 119 21.26 -9.60 -13.41
N LYS A 120 22.26 -8.99 -12.75
CA LYS A 120 22.03 -7.86 -11.85
C LYS A 120 21.63 -6.64 -12.67
N VAL A 121 20.34 -6.51 -12.93
CA VAL A 121 19.76 -5.29 -13.50
C VAL A 121 19.45 -4.34 -12.35
N ARG A 122 19.69 -3.05 -12.56
CA ARG A 122 19.27 -2.03 -11.61
C ARG A 122 17.76 -1.92 -11.61
N GLU A 123 17.15 -2.13 -10.46
CA GLU A 123 15.71 -1.99 -10.27
C GLU A 123 15.35 -0.57 -9.85
N ASN A 124 14.14 -0.15 -10.23
CA ASN A 124 13.51 1.07 -9.74
C ASN A 124 12.12 0.75 -9.18
N TYR A 125 11.52 1.75 -8.56
CA TYR A 125 10.19 1.68 -7.97
C TYR A 125 9.21 2.43 -8.87
N TYR A 126 8.10 1.76 -9.20
CA TYR A 126 7.09 2.25 -10.13
C TYR A 126 5.70 2.18 -9.50
N MET A 127 4.85 3.14 -9.82
CA MET A 127 3.40 3.03 -9.68
C MET A 127 2.80 2.67 -11.01
N LEU A 128 1.97 1.62 -11.06
CA LEU A 128 1.33 1.23 -12.30
C LEU A 128 -0.08 1.79 -12.38
N SER A 129 -0.49 2.14 -13.58
CA SER A 129 -1.86 2.55 -13.89
C SER A 129 -2.29 1.93 -15.20
N ALA A 130 -3.58 1.67 -15.34
CA ALA A 130 -4.17 1.23 -16.59
C ALA A 130 -5.13 2.29 -17.15
N GLY A 131 -5.20 2.40 -18.47
CA GLY A 131 -6.20 3.25 -19.14
C GLY A 131 -7.61 2.71 -18.88
N SER A 132 -7.81 1.42 -19.17
CA SER A 132 -9.04 0.67 -18.91
C SER A 132 -8.72 -0.75 -18.44
N CYS A 133 -9.60 -1.30 -17.60
CA CYS A 133 -9.63 -2.69 -17.19
C CYS A 133 -11.07 -3.19 -17.24
N ASN A 134 -11.27 -4.48 -17.47
CA ASN A 134 -12.54 -5.13 -17.18
C ASN A 134 -12.79 -5.23 -15.67
N SER A 135 -14.02 -5.60 -15.28
CA SER A 135 -14.45 -5.60 -13.87
C SER A 135 -13.67 -6.54 -12.97
N ASP A 136 -13.12 -7.62 -13.53
CA ASP A 136 -12.32 -8.61 -12.81
C ASP A 136 -10.79 -8.38 -12.96
N PHE A 137 -10.39 -7.30 -13.63
CA PHE A 137 -8.98 -6.95 -13.87
C PHE A 137 -8.17 -8.01 -14.63
N SER A 138 -8.81 -8.99 -15.26
CA SER A 138 -8.13 -10.02 -16.05
C SER A 138 -7.55 -9.46 -17.36
N THR A 139 -8.11 -8.38 -17.90
CA THR A 139 -7.61 -7.71 -19.10
C THR A 139 -7.58 -6.20 -18.88
N CYS A 140 -6.38 -5.62 -18.94
CA CYS A 140 -6.15 -4.18 -18.83
C CYS A 140 -5.39 -3.67 -20.05
N SER A 141 -5.74 -2.49 -20.53
CA SER A 141 -5.11 -1.84 -21.69
C SER A 141 -4.48 -0.50 -21.32
N GLY A 142 -3.48 -0.08 -22.11
CA GLY A 142 -2.79 1.19 -21.91
C GLY A 142 -2.08 1.29 -20.56
N ILE A 143 -1.34 0.24 -20.18
CA ILE A 143 -0.63 0.20 -18.90
C ILE A 143 0.55 1.16 -18.95
N LYS A 144 0.72 1.96 -17.90
CA LYS A 144 1.82 2.90 -17.73
C LYS A 144 2.53 2.61 -16.41
N ALA A 145 3.85 2.63 -16.44
CA ALA A 145 4.70 2.61 -15.26
C ALA A 145 5.21 4.03 -14.99
N ALA A 146 4.69 4.66 -13.94
CA ALA A 146 5.16 5.95 -13.45
C ALA A 146 6.33 5.72 -12.50
N LEU A 147 7.48 6.32 -12.76
CA LEU A 147 8.63 6.23 -11.86
C LEU A 147 8.32 7.01 -10.58
N VAL A 148 8.39 6.36 -9.41
CA VAL A 148 8.10 7.00 -8.12
C VAL A 148 9.02 8.21 -7.90
N ASN A 149 8.45 9.29 -7.34
CA ASN A 149 9.09 10.61 -7.15
C ASN A 149 9.54 11.32 -8.45
N SER A 150 9.06 10.88 -9.61
CA SER A 150 9.36 11.50 -10.90
C SER A 150 8.08 11.78 -11.71
N ASN A 151 8.19 12.66 -12.70
CA ASN A 151 7.13 12.88 -13.68
C ASN A 151 7.26 11.94 -14.89
N THR A 152 8.26 11.05 -14.89
CA THR A 152 8.51 10.08 -15.96
C THR A 152 7.47 8.97 -15.95
N ASN A 153 6.80 8.80 -17.10
CA ASN A 153 5.86 7.72 -17.34
C ASN A 153 6.32 6.89 -18.53
N THR A 154 6.41 5.57 -18.37
CA THR A 154 6.81 4.65 -19.43
C THR A 154 5.62 3.76 -19.81
N PRO A 155 5.11 3.82 -21.06
CA PRO A 155 4.09 2.87 -21.49
C PRO A 155 4.69 1.46 -21.52
N ILE A 156 3.96 0.48 -21.00
CA ILE A 156 4.34 -0.93 -21.03
C ILE A 156 3.18 -1.76 -21.59
N ASN A 157 3.50 -2.82 -22.31
CA ASN A 157 2.53 -3.73 -22.91
C ASN A 157 2.08 -4.81 -21.90
N SER A 158 2.97 -5.19 -20.99
CA SER A 158 2.72 -6.24 -20.00
C SER A 158 3.63 -6.11 -18.79
N TYR A 159 3.29 -6.81 -17.73
CA TYR A 159 4.16 -7.02 -16.59
C TYR A 159 4.09 -8.49 -16.15
N VAL A 160 5.12 -8.94 -15.46
CA VAL A 160 5.11 -10.21 -14.72
C VAL A 160 5.41 -9.93 -13.26
N ASN A 161 4.79 -10.67 -12.36
CA ASN A 161 5.01 -10.56 -10.92
C ASN A 161 5.06 -11.96 -10.29
N PRO A 162 5.82 -12.13 -9.21
CA PRO A 162 5.97 -13.42 -8.54
C PRO A 162 4.78 -13.78 -7.64
N TYR A 163 3.87 -12.83 -7.36
CA TYR A 163 2.76 -13.02 -6.42
C TYR A 163 1.64 -13.93 -6.96
N THR A 164 1.64 -14.24 -8.25
CA THR A 164 0.77 -15.28 -8.85
C THR A 164 1.03 -16.67 -8.27
N THR A 165 2.17 -16.88 -7.60
CA THR A 165 2.52 -18.13 -6.94
C THR A 165 2.02 -18.23 -5.50
N VAL A 166 1.49 -17.15 -4.92
CA VAL A 166 0.99 -17.14 -3.54
C VAL A 166 -0.36 -17.85 -3.48
N PRO A 167 -0.48 -19.00 -2.78
CA PRO A 167 -1.74 -19.74 -2.72
C PRO A 167 -2.84 -18.91 -2.08
N LEU A 168 -4.05 -18.96 -2.65
CA LEU A 168 -5.25 -18.29 -2.14
C LEU A 168 -5.16 -16.75 -2.04
N LEU A 169 -4.15 -16.12 -2.65
CA LEU A 169 -4.14 -14.67 -2.81
C LEU A 169 -5.29 -14.25 -3.74
N ASP A 170 -6.06 -13.24 -3.33
CA ASP A 170 -7.10 -12.67 -4.17
C ASP A 170 -6.48 -11.89 -5.33
N SER A 171 -6.42 -12.53 -6.51
CA SER A 171 -5.77 -11.98 -7.71
C SER A 171 -6.41 -10.68 -8.19
N ASN A 172 -7.73 -10.54 -8.03
CA ASN A 172 -8.46 -9.37 -8.51
C ASN A 172 -8.20 -8.18 -7.60
N TRP A 173 -8.26 -8.41 -6.28
CA TRP A 173 -7.85 -7.39 -5.30
C TRP A 173 -6.40 -6.96 -5.53
N PHE A 174 -5.46 -7.91 -5.61
CA PHE A 174 -4.04 -7.60 -5.81
C PHE A 174 -3.81 -6.78 -7.09
N THR A 175 -4.40 -7.21 -8.20
CA THR A 175 -4.25 -6.52 -9.50
C THR A 175 -4.85 -5.11 -9.46
N SER A 176 -5.97 -4.91 -8.75
CA SER A 176 -6.56 -3.57 -8.60
C SER A 176 -5.72 -2.62 -7.77
N ARG A 177 -4.95 -3.13 -6.80
CA ARG A 177 -3.99 -2.32 -6.05
C ARG A 177 -2.78 -2.01 -6.90
N LEU A 178 -2.33 -2.96 -7.71
CA LEU A 178 -1.23 -2.77 -8.62
C LEU A 178 -1.54 -1.76 -9.74
N LEU A 179 -2.73 -1.80 -10.34
CA LEU A 179 -3.15 -0.98 -11.49
C LEU A 179 -4.17 0.12 -11.14
N GLY A 180 -4.29 0.45 -9.86
CA GLY A 180 -5.27 1.41 -9.35
C GLY A 180 -5.09 2.83 -9.91
N LYS A 181 -6.17 3.61 -9.91
CA LYS A 181 -6.15 5.05 -10.27
C LYS A 181 -6.11 5.97 -9.04
N SER A 182 -6.12 5.41 -7.83
CA SER A 182 -6.16 6.17 -6.58
C SER A 182 -4.75 6.42 -6.04
N GLY A 183 -4.60 7.46 -5.20
CA GLY A 183 -3.35 7.78 -4.47
C GLY A 183 -2.92 6.73 -3.43
N ARG A 184 -3.44 5.50 -3.52
CA ARG A 184 -3.14 4.34 -2.68
C ARG A 184 -2.77 3.11 -3.53
N SER A 185 -2.33 3.36 -4.76
CA SER A 185 -1.82 2.33 -5.67
C SER A 185 -0.55 1.72 -5.10
N ALA A 186 -0.35 0.43 -5.37
CA ALA A 186 0.84 -0.29 -4.94
C ALA A 186 2.10 0.30 -5.56
N ILE A 187 3.23 0.14 -4.88
CA ILE A 187 4.55 0.46 -5.43
C ILE A 187 5.21 -0.84 -5.83
N ALA A 188 5.49 -1.00 -7.12
CA ALA A 188 6.18 -2.15 -7.67
C ALA A 188 7.68 -1.85 -7.83
N LYS A 189 8.53 -2.66 -7.21
CA LYS A 189 9.96 -2.68 -7.48
C LYS A 189 10.24 -3.63 -8.64
N GLY A 190 11.06 -3.21 -9.60
CA GLY A 190 11.41 -4.06 -10.72
C GLY A 190 12.23 -3.33 -11.78
N TYR A 191 12.31 -3.93 -12.97
CA TYR A 191 13.03 -3.36 -14.11
C TYR A 191 12.26 -3.57 -15.42
N ILE A 192 12.43 -2.64 -16.35
CA ILE A 192 11.75 -2.65 -17.66
C ILE A 192 12.75 -3.07 -18.73
N VAL A 193 12.41 -4.10 -19.52
CA VAL A 193 13.15 -4.50 -20.73
C VAL A 193 12.20 -4.49 -21.92
N GLY A 194 12.49 -3.65 -22.91
CA GLY A 194 11.52 -3.33 -23.96
C GLY A 194 10.27 -2.70 -23.35
N ASN A 195 9.09 -3.26 -23.64
CA ASN A 195 7.80 -2.81 -23.09
C ASN A 195 7.25 -3.77 -22.03
N LYS A 196 8.12 -4.50 -21.32
CA LYS A 196 7.72 -5.45 -20.29
C LYS A 196 8.39 -5.12 -18.97
N LEU A 197 7.58 -4.94 -17.93
CA LEU A 197 8.05 -4.77 -16.56
C LEU A 197 8.16 -6.14 -15.87
N THR A 198 9.33 -6.44 -15.31
CA THR A 198 9.52 -7.60 -14.42
C THR A 198 9.54 -7.09 -12.99
N ILE A 199 8.50 -7.41 -12.23
CA ILE A 199 8.32 -6.99 -10.83
C ILE A 199 9.01 -8.03 -9.95
N SER A 200 9.85 -7.57 -9.02
CA SER A 200 10.50 -8.41 -8.01
C SER A 200 9.82 -8.30 -6.65
N MET A 201 9.23 -7.15 -6.34
CA MET A 201 8.61 -6.88 -5.04
C MET A 201 7.46 -5.87 -5.18
N VAL A 202 6.45 -5.99 -4.33
CA VAL A 202 5.32 -5.06 -4.28
C VAL A 202 5.10 -4.58 -2.85
N TYR A 203 4.91 -3.27 -2.71
CA TYR A 203 4.53 -2.62 -1.46
C TYR A 203 3.07 -2.18 -1.55
N ILE A 204 2.25 -2.56 -0.56
CA ILE A 204 0.83 -2.25 -0.48
C ILE A 204 0.59 -1.29 0.68
N SER A 205 -0.31 -0.32 0.49
CA SER A 205 -0.72 0.58 1.56
C SER A 205 -1.29 -0.20 2.75
N SER A 206 -0.82 0.12 3.96
CA SER A 206 -1.32 -0.48 5.20
C SER A 206 -2.77 -0.10 5.51
N SER A 207 -3.25 1.01 4.94
CA SER A 207 -4.61 1.51 5.10
C SER A 207 -5.59 0.89 4.09
N ASP A 208 -5.43 -0.39 3.77
CA ASP A 208 -6.38 -1.14 2.95
C ASP A 208 -7.29 -2.01 3.86
N PRO A 209 -8.62 -2.04 3.69
CA PRO A 209 -9.38 -1.18 2.78
C PRO A 209 -9.38 0.26 3.26
N SER A 210 -9.44 1.17 2.29
CA SER A 210 -9.25 2.60 2.55
C SER A 210 -10.48 3.31 3.10
N THR A 211 -11.58 2.57 3.17
CA THR A 211 -12.85 2.92 3.79
C THR A 211 -13.27 1.71 4.62
N ALA A 212 -13.90 1.96 5.76
CA ALA A 212 -14.50 0.90 6.56
C ALA A 212 -15.41 0.02 5.69
N CYS A 213 -15.38 -1.29 5.94
CA CYS A 213 -16.26 -2.21 5.22
C CYS A 213 -17.71 -1.98 5.64
N PRO A 214 -18.69 -2.17 4.73
CA PRO A 214 -20.09 -2.03 5.05
C PRO A 214 -20.48 -3.07 6.12
N THR A 215 -21.21 -2.62 7.14
CA THR A 215 -21.77 -3.52 8.16
C THR A 215 -22.91 -4.33 7.52
N ASN A 216 -22.77 -5.65 7.53
CA ASN A 216 -23.75 -6.55 6.94
C ASN A 216 -24.76 -7.03 8.01
N THR A 217 -25.89 -6.34 8.18
CA THR A 217 -26.97 -6.73 9.10
C THR A 217 -28.03 -7.57 8.39
N ILE A 218 -27.64 -8.72 7.85
CA ILE A 218 -28.51 -9.52 6.98
C ILE A 218 -28.98 -10.78 7.70
N SER A 219 -30.30 -10.94 7.74
CA SER A 219 -30.96 -12.17 8.17
C SER A 219 -31.38 -13.00 6.95
N CYS A 220 -31.18 -14.32 7.04
CA CYS A 220 -31.59 -15.26 6.00
C CYS A 220 -32.78 -16.11 6.47
N PRO A 221 -33.61 -16.63 5.54
CA PRO A 221 -34.68 -17.56 5.89
C PRO A 221 -34.19 -18.78 6.67
N THR A 222 -35.12 -19.47 7.34
CA THR A 222 -34.84 -20.70 8.07
C THR A 222 -34.06 -21.70 7.21
N ASN A 223 -33.02 -22.31 7.80
CA ASN A 223 -32.09 -23.27 7.15
C ASN A 223 -31.17 -22.69 6.06
N GLN A 224 -31.11 -21.38 5.90
CA GLN A 224 -30.13 -20.70 5.05
C GLN A 224 -29.15 -19.88 5.88
N ILE A 225 -28.01 -19.56 5.30
CA ILE A 225 -27.01 -18.64 5.87
C ILE A 225 -26.67 -17.53 4.89
N PRO A 226 -26.27 -16.35 5.39
CA PRO A 226 -25.75 -15.31 4.52
C PRO A 226 -24.42 -15.77 3.92
N ALA A 227 -24.29 -15.60 2.61
CA ALA A 227 -23.06 -15.83 1.87
C ALA A 227 -22.48 -14.50 1.40
N PHE A 228 -21.15 -14.47 1.27
CA PHE A 228 -20.39 -13.28 0.96
C PHE A 228 -19.37 -13.56 -0.15
N THR A 229 -18.93 -12.46 -0.76
CA THR A 229 -17.87 -12.43 -1.76
C THR A 229 -17.03 -11.17 -1.57
N ARG A 230 -15.83 -11.15 -2.14
CA ARG A 230 -14.98 -9.97 -2.28
C ARG A 230 -15.13 -9.39 -3.69
N LYS A 231 -16.33 -8.92 -4.02
CA LYS A 231 -16.56 -8.22 -5.30
C LYS A 231 -15.95 -6.81 -5.21
N ASP A 232 -15.77 -6.17 -6.36
CA ASP A 232 -15.31 -4.77 -6.48
C ASP A 232 -13.86 -4.50 -6.05
N ASN A 233 -13.01 -5.54 -6.08
CA ASN A 233 -11.57 -5.42 -5.87
C ASN A 233 -11.20 -4.80 -4.51
N SER A 234 -12.03 -5.11 -3.52
CA SER A 234 -11.84 -4.78 -2.12
C SER A 234 -11.79 -6.07 -1.31
N ARG A 235 -11.08 -6.06 -0.17
CA ARG A 235 -11.09 -7.19 0.77
C ARG A 235 -12.39 -7.26 1.59
N CYS A 236 -13.26 -6.25 1.46
CA CYS A 236 -14.51 -6.19 2.19
C CYS A 236 -15.47 -7.32 1.80
N PRO A 237 -16.14 -7.94 2.79
CA PRO A 237 -17.22 -8.89 2.52
C PRO A 237 -18.45 -8.15 1.99
N ILE A 238 -18.84 -8.49 0.77
CA ILE A 238 -20.08 -8.02 0.15
C ILE A 238 -21.07 -9.17 0.15
N PHE A 239 -22.28 -8.91 0.63
CA PHE A 239 -23.34 -9.90 0.64
C PHE A 239 -23.70 -10.37 -0.78
N ASP A 240 -23.74 -11.69 -0.98
CA ASP A 240 -24.00 -12.33 -2.28
C ASP A 240 -25.31 -13.15 -2.30
N GLY A 241 -26.10 -13.04 -1.23
CA GLY A 241 -27.37 -13.73 -1.05
C GLY A 241 -27.36 -14.77 0.07
N CYS A 242 -28.52 -15.38 0.29
CA CYS A 242 -28.68 -16.51 1.21
C CYS A 242 -28.45 -17.83 0.47
N THR A 243 -27.86 -18.81 1.15
CA THR A 243 -27.59 -20.15 0.59
C THR A 243 -27.88 -21.22 1.63
N PRO A 244 -28.42 -22.40 1.25
CA PRO A 244 -28.59 -23.51 2.19
C PRO A 244 -27.23 -24.00 2.70
N ARG A 245 -27.19 -24.50 3.94
CA ARG A 245 -25.98 -25.13 4.49
C ARG A 245 -25.72 -26.48 3.81
N GLY A 246 -24.56 -26.64 3.19
CA GLY A 246 -24.09 -27.90 2.61
C GLY A 246 -23.00 -28.60 3.46
N PRO A 247 -22.65 -29.85 3.15
CA PRO A 247 -21.49 -30.50 3.73
C PRO A 247 -20.21 -29.81 3.24
N CYS A 248 -19.36 -29.38 4.16
CA CYS A 248 -18.12 -28.68 3.85
C CYS A 248 -16.90 -29.57 4.01
N PRO A 249 -15.86 -29.39 3.18
CA PRO A 249 -14.60 -30.06 3.40
C PRO A 249 -14.04 -29.67 4.78
N LEU A 250 -13.55 -30.66 5.52
CA LEU A 250 -12.93 -30.44 6.84
C LEU A 250 -11.49 -29.91 6.74
N TYR A 251 -10.91 -29.93 5.55
CA TYR A 251 -9.57 -29.41 5.30
C TYR A 251 -9.56 -27.88 5.35
N ILE A 252 -8.71 -27.32 6.21
CA ILE A 252 -8.45 -25.89 6.32
C ILE A 252 -7.05 -25.63 5.75
N PRO A 253 -6.90 -24.82 4.68
CA PRO A 253 -5.60 -24.54 4.11
C PRO A 253 -4.79 -23.62 5.03
N HIS A 254 -3.47 -23.71 4.92
CA HIS A 254 -2.54 -22.79 5.58
C HIS A 254 -2.09 -21.69 4.61
N CYS A 255 -1.90 -20.49 5.14
CA CYS A 255 -1.20 -19.43 4.44
C CYS A 255 0.30 -19.52 4.71
N GLN A 256 1.10 -19.03 3.76
CA GLN A 256 2.54 -18.88 3.95
C GLN A 256 2.86 -17.73 4.93
N ASP A 257 4.11 -17.66 5.38
CA ASP A 257 4.58 -16.60 6.28
C ASP A 257 4.35 -15.20 5.67
N GLY A 258 3.93 -14.26 6.53
CA GLY A 258 3.53 -12.91 6.13
C GLY A 258 2.09 -12.79 5.63
N TYR A 259 1.30 -13.86 5.69
CA TYR A 259 -0.12 -13.86 5.31
C TYR A 259 -0.99 -14.47 6.41
N THR A 260 -2.19 -13.92 6.56
CA THR A 260 -3.22 -14.38 7.49
C THR A 260 -4.37 -15.02 6.72
N LEU A 261 -4.82 -16.19 7.20
CA LEU A 261 -5.96 -16.89 6.62
C LEU A 261 -7.26 -16.16 6.95
N TYR A 262 -7.96 -15.73 5.90
CA TYR A 262 -9.30 -15.17 5.98
C TYR A 262 -10.32 -16.11 5.33
N ARG A 263 -11.57 -16.11 5.82
CA ARG A 263 -12.61 -17.01 5.31
C ARG A 263 -13.98 -16.35 5.28
N LEU A 264 -14.75 -16.66 4.23
CA LEU A 264 -16.13 -16.21 4.07
C LEU A 264 -17.05 -17.36 3.66
N PRO A 265 -18.25 -17.51 4.25
CA PRO A 265 -19.26 -18.41 3.70
C PRO A 265 -19.56 -18.03 2.25
N ASN A 266 -19.39 -18.95 1.31
CA ASN A 266 -19.56 -18.65 -0.12
C ASN A 266 -20.79 -19.35 -0.71
N LYS A 267 -21.50 -18.64 -1.59
CA LYS A 267 -22.74 -19.12 -2.21
C LYS A 267 -22.53 -20.31 -3.14
N ALA A 268 -21.47 -20.30 -3.95
CA ALA A 268 -21.15 -21.34 -4.92
C ALA A 268 -20.89 -22.70 -4.27
N SER A 269 -20.52 -22.70 -2.99
CA SER A 269 -20.21 -23.89 -2.20
C SER A 269 -21.23 -24.13 -1.08
N ARG A 270 -22.51 -23.74 -1.26
CA ARG A 270 -23.59 -23.97 -0.27
C ARG A 270 -23.21 -23.53 1.15
N GLY A 271 -22.62 -22.33 1.24
CA GLY A 271 -22.24 -21.73 2.51
C GLY A 271 -20.89 -22.20 3.06
N CYS A 272 -20.20 -23.10 2.36
CA CYS A 272 -18.87 -23.51 2.80
C CYS A 272 -17.87 -22.36 2.73
N PRO A 273 -16.88 -22.33 3.65
CA PRO A 273 -15.91 -21.27 3.68
C PRO A 273 -15.07 -21.26 2.40
N LYS A 274 -15.01 -20.11 1.73
CA LYS A 274 -13.97 -19.77 0.76
C LYS A 274 -12.83 -19.09 1.50
N TYR A 275 -11.62 -19.59 1.29
CA TYR A 275 -10.42 -19.12 1.98
C TYR A 275 -9.62 -18.14 1.12
N TYR A 276 -8.98 -17.19 1.78
CA TYR A 276 -8.10 -16.18 1.20
C TYR A 276 -6.86 -16.03 2.08
N CYS A 277 -5.70 -15.77 1.47
CA CYS A 277 -4.49 -15.39 2.18
C CYS A 277 -4.21 -13.91 1.98
N ASP A 278 -4.50 -13.10 3.01
CA ASP A 278 -4.27 -11.66 3.00
C ASP A 278 -2.93 -11.33 3.66
N PRO A 279 -2.19 -10.30 3.22
CA PRO A 279 -0.99 -9.86 3.92
C PRO A 279 -1.27 -9.56 5.40
N SER A 280 -0.45 -10.11 6.29
CA SER A 280 -0.71 -10.10 7.74
C SER A 280 -0.62 -8.71 8.38
N PHE A 281 0.07 -7.77 7.73
CA PHE A 281 0.15 -6.37 8.19
C PHE A 281 -1.13 -5.58 7.91
N LEU A 282 -2.04 -6.10 7.09
CA LEU A 282 -3.31 -5.45 6.81
C LEU A 282 -4.33 -5.74 7.91
N ILE A 283 -5.14 -4.73 8.23
CA ILE A 283 -6.23 -4.86 9.20
C ILE A 283 -7.26 -5.87 8.66
N ASP A 284 -7.85 -6.66 9.57
CA ASP A 284 -8.97 -7.54 9.24
C ASP A 284 -10.15 -6.67 8.76
N PRO A 285 -10.66 -6.89 7.52
CA PRO A 285 -11.72 -6.06 6.95
C PRO A 285 -13.01 -6.09 7.78
N VAL A 286 -13.26 -7.14 8.57
CA VAL A 286 -14.44 -7.24 9.46
C VAL A 286 -14.24 -6.42 10.73
N LYS A 287 -13.00 -6.34 11.24
CA LYS A 287 -12.71 -5.51 12.42
C LYS A 287 -12.73 -4.02 12.06
N ALA A 288 -12.38 -3.68 10.82
CA ALA A 288 -12.38 -2.32 10.33
C ALA A 288 -13.79 -1.67 10.25
N SER A 289 -14.87 -2.43 10.35
CA SER A 289 -16.25 -1.89 10.29
C SER A 289 -16.81 -1.43 11.64
N ASN A 290 -16.13 -1.72 12.76
CA ASN A 290 -16.56 -1.33 14.11
C ASN A 290 -15.42 -0.58 14.83
N PRO A 291 -15.12 0.68 14.46
CA PRO A 291 -14.19 1.52 15.20
C PRO A 291 -14.69 1.88 16.60
#